data_AF-A0A840G1F1-F1
#
_entry.id   AF-A0A840G1F1-F1
#
_cell.length_a   1.000
_cell.length_b   1.000
_cell.length_c   1.000
_cell.angle_alpha   90.00
_cell.angle_beta   90.00
_cell.angle_gamma   90.00
#
_symmetry.space_group_name_H-M   'P 1'
#
loop_
_entity.id
_entity.type
_entity.pdbx_description
1 polymer ?
#
loop_
_entity_poly.entity_id
_entity_poly.type
_entity_poly.pdbx_seq_one_letter_code
_entity_poly.pdbx_strand_id
1 'polypeptide(L)'
;MRVGIDGVRPLAMALIVDQLRQAPPAGACRQLADALWERSMHVAALAYVLARKMTRLNADEAMFAGVIHDLARFYLLARAGDYPELVADPATLAAVINDLREPVGERLLDQLGLSESLRDAVLAARSYGGSMPPETLPDLLFVAGALSLRPDPIDALDTRVLALANSAVTLGLDQRTVQEMIAASGDEIYSIVLALET
;
A
#
# COMPACT_ATOMS: atom_id res chain seq x y z
N MET A 1 8.82 -13.29 -32.90
CA MET A 1 9.54 -12.37 -32.01
C MET A 1 8.53 -11.33 -31.54
N ARG A 2 7.90 -11.54 -30.37
CA ARG A 2 7.06 -10.51 -29.74
C ARG A 2 8.03 -9.62 -28.97
N VAL A 3 8.12 -8.35 -29.32
CA VAL A 3 8.70 -7.34 -28.45
C VAL A 3 7.76 -7.29 -27.25
N GLY A 4 8.10 -8.07 -26.22
CA GLY A 4 7.26 -8.30 -25.05
C GLY A 4 7.11 -7.01 -24.27
N ILE A 5 5.88 -6.71 -23.91
CA ILE A 5 5.39 -5.52 -23.21
C ILE A 5 5.93 -5.46 -21.75
N ASP A 6 6.80 -6.41 -21.39
CA ASP A 6 7.38 -6.58 -20.05
C ASP A 6 8.36 -5.46 -19.67
N GLY A 7 8.93 -4.73 -20.64
CA GLY A 7 9.82 -3.60 -20.38
C GLY A 7 9.13 -2.27 -20.05
N VAL A 8 7.80 -2.16 -20.23
CA VAL A 8 7.05 -0.90 -20.06
C VAL A 8 6.55 -0.72 -18.62
N ARG A 9 6.36 -1.81 -17.87
CA ARG A 9 5.86 -1.76 -16.48
C ARG A 9 6.81 -1.05 -15.51
N PRO A 10 8.14 -1.25 -15.54
CA PRO A 10 9.04 -0.58 -14.59
C PRO A 10 9.12 0.94 -14.80
N LEU A 11 9.04 1.39 -16.07
CA LEU A 11 9.08 2.83 -16.37
C LEU A 11 7.76 3.52 -15.98
N ALA A 12 6.62 2.89 -16.26
CA ALA A 12 5.31 3.38 -15.84
C ALA A 12 5.20 3.41 -14.30
N MET A 13 5.72 2.39 -13.62
CA MET A 13 5.86 2.37 -12.16
C MET A 13 6.64 3.57 -11.65
N ALA A 14 7.88 3.75 -12.16
CA ALA A 14 8.75 4.83 -11.72
C ALA A 14 8.09 6.20 -11.94
N LEU A 15 7.38 6.39 -13.05
CA LEU A 15 6.61 7.61 -13.32
C LEU A 15 5.49 7.83 -12.30
N ILE A 16 4.74 6.78 -11.94
CA ILE A 16 3.64 6.90 -10.97
C ILE A 16 4.19 7.18 -9.57
N VAL A 17 5.24 6.46 -9.16
CA VAL A 17 5.97 6.72 -7.90
C VAL A 17 6.43 8.18 -7.85
N ASP A 18 7.07 8.68 -8.92
CA ASP A 18 7.55 10.05 -8.98
C ASP A 18 6.41 11.08 -8.91
N GLN A 19 5.28 10.85 -9.60
CA GLN A 19 4.11 11.72 -9.52
C GLN A 19 3.49 11.76 -8.11
N LEU A 20 3.38 10.61 -7.43
CA LEU A 20 2.86 10.56 -6.06
C LEU A 20 3.78 11.31 -5.09
N ARG A 21 5.10 11.18 -5.28
CA ARG A 21 6.11 11.88 -4.48
C ARG A 21 6.11 13.38 -4.70
N GLN A 22 5.81 13.86 -5.91
CA GLN A 22 5.81 15.29 -6.25
C GLN A 22 4.54 16.04 -5.81
N ALA A 23 3.51 15.32 -5.36
CA ALA A 23 2.26 15.91 -4.87
C ALA A 23 2.01 15.71 -3.35
N PRO A 24 3.00 15.92 -2.45
CA PRO A 24 2.75 15.75 -1.03
C PRO A 24 1.83 16.87 -0.52
N PRO A 25 0.97 16.58 0.48
CA PRO A 25 0.18 17.60 1.16
C PRO A 25 1.08 18.71 1.72
N ALA A 26 0.74 19.96 1.44
CA ALA A 26 1.40 21.11 2.05
C ALA A 26 0.92 21.29 3.49
N GLY A 27 1.81 21.79 4.36
CA GLY A 27 1.45 22.21 5.72
C GLY A 27 1.29 21.07 6.71
N ALA A 28 0.26 21.13 7.55
CA ALA A 28 0.14 20.30 8.77
C ALA A 28 -0.10 18.79 8.52
N CYS A 29 -0.48 18.38 7.31
CA CYS A 29 -0.62 16.97 6.94
C CYS A 29 0.68 16.32 6.43
N ARG A 30 1.78 17.09 6.31
CA ARG A 30 3.03 16.62 5.68
C ARG A 30 3.62 15.39 6.37
N GLN A 31 3.66 15.39 7.70
CA GLN A 31 4.22 14.28 8.48
C GLN A 31 3.42 12.97 8.29
N LEU A 32 2.09 13.07 8.22
CA LEU A 32 1.23 11.91 7.95
C LEU A 32 1.46 11.36 6.54
N ALA A 33 1.62 12.24 5.56
CA ALA A 33 1.91 11.84 4.20
C ALA A 33 3.29 11.18 4.05
N ASP A 34 4.32 11.71 4.70
CA ASP A 34 5.65 11.12 4.69
C ASP A 34 5.64 9.71 5.32
N ALA A 35 4.96 9.54 6.47
CA ALA A 35 4.81 8.24 7.10
C ALA A 35 3.99 7.25 6.24
N LEU A 36 2.95 7.72 5.56
CA LEU A 36 2.14 6.92 4.65
C LEU A 36 2.95 6.49 3.42
N TRP A 37 3.85 7.36 2.94
CA TRP A 37 4.79 7.08 1.86
C TRP A 37 5.78 5.98 2.24
N GLU A 38 6.44 6.11 3.38
CA GLU A 38 7.35 5.07 3.89
C GLU A 38 6.65 3.72 4.01
N ARG A 39 5.41 3.71 4.52
CA ARG A 39 4.60 2.50 4.60
C ARG A 39 4.30 1.93 3.22
N SER A 40 3.87 2.75 2.28
CA SER A 40 3.52 2.31 0.91
C SER A 40 4.72 1.68 0.20
N MET A 41 5.91 2.29 0.30
CA MET A 41 7.13 1.72 -0.29
C MET A 41 7.50 0.38 0.36
N HIS A 42 7.36 0.28 1.68
CA HIS A 42 7.63 -0.98 2.39
C HIS A 42 6.63 -2.09 2.02
N VAL A 43 5.34 -1.76 1.87
CA VAL A 43 4.31 -2.69 1.41
C VAL A 43 4.57 -3.13 -0.04
N ALA A 44 4.96 -2.21 -0.93
CA ALA A 44 5.33 -2.52 -2.31
C ALA A 44 6.50 -3.51 -2.39
N ALA A 45 7.57 -3.25 -1.62
CA ALA A 45 8.73 -4.13 -1.57
C ALA A 45 8.37 -5.52 -1.00
N LEU A 46 7.55 -5.57 0.06
CA LEU A 46 7.04 -6.84 0.60
C LEU A 46 6.18 -7.59 -0.42
N ALA A 47 5.26 -6.91 -1.09
CA ALA A 47 4.39 -7.53 -2.10
C ALA A 47 5.22 -8.12 -3.25
N TYR A 48 6.24 -7.40 -3.74
CA TYR A 48 7.17 -7.90 -4.75
C TYR A 48 7.88 -9.19 -4.30
N VAL A 49 8.47 -9.16 -3.11
CA VAL A 49 9.25 -10.28 -2.57
C VAL A 49 8.38 -11.50 -2.29
N LEU A 50 7.20 -11.31 -1.69
CA LEU A 50 6.23 -12.38 -1.43
C LEU A 50 5.73 -12.98 -2.75
N ALA A 51 5.44 -12.14 -3.75
CA ALA A 51 4.96 -12.62 -5.04
C ALA A 51 6.00 -13.52 -5.72
N ARG A 52 7.29 -13.10 -5.73
CA ARG A 52 8.39 -13.87 -6.32
C ARG A 52 8.68 -15.19 -5.62
N LYS A 53 8.57 -15.22 -4.29
CA LYS A 53 9.08 -16.34 -3.48
C LYS A 53 7.99 -17.33 -3.06
N MET A 54 6.73 -16.91 -2.98
CA MET A 54 5.65 -17.72 -2.43
C MET A 54 4.51 -18.01 -3.39
N THR A 55 4.41 -17.27 -4.50
CA THR A 55 3.24 -17.33 -5.39
C THR A 55 3.64 -17.48 -6.85
N ARG A 56 2.63 -17.55 -7.72
CA ARG A 56 2.81 -17.44 -9.19
C ARG A 56 2.31 -16.10 -9.73
N LEU A 57 2.01 -15.15 -8.84
CA LEU A 57 1.53 -13.81 -9.21
C LEU A 57 2.66 -12.99 -9.84
N ASN A 58 2.29 -12.01 -10.66
CA ASN A 58 3.26 -11.11 -11.27
C ASN A 58 3.83 -10.17 -10.19
N ALA A 59 5.15 -10.24 -9.96
CA ALA A 59 5.79 -9.49 -8.90
C ALA A 59 5.81 -7.97 -9.14
N ASP A 60 5.98 -7.53 -10.38
CA ASP A 60 5.96 -6.09 -10.72
C ASP A 60 4.55 -5.51 -10.50
N GLU A 61 3.51 -6.28 -10.83
CA GLU A 61 2.12 -5.91 -10.58
C GLU A 61 1.79 -5.87 -9.08
N ALA A 62 2.34 -6.81 -8.29
CA ALA A 62 2.25 -6.79 -6.83
C ALA A 62 2.95 -5.58 -6.20
N MET A 63 4.16 -5.27 -6.66
CA MET A 63 4.87 -4.06 -6.26
C MET A 63 4.04 -2.82 -6.57
N PHE A 64 3.47 -2.76 -7.78
CA PHE A 64 2.69 -1.60 -8.22
C PHE A 64 1.46 -1.40 -7.36
N ALA A 65 0.72 -2.47 -7.14
CA ALA A 65 -0.45 -2.42 -6.31
C ALA A 65 -0.11 -1.96 -4.89
N GLY A 66 1.05 -2.37 -4.34
CA GLY A 66 1.56 -1.87 -3.06
C GLY A 66 1.91 -0.38 -3.07
N VAL A 67 2.41 0.18 -4.18
CA VAL A 67 2.66 1.63 -4.31
C VAL A 67 1.35 2.41 -4.26
N ILE A 68 0.32 1.95 -4.97
CA ILE A 68 -0.92 2.71 -5.16
C ILE A 68 -2.03 2.37 -4.16
N HIS A 69 -1.84 1.37 -3.28
CA HIS A 69 -2.93 0.91 -2.40
C HIS A 69 -3.47 1.99 -1.46
N ASP A 70 -2.64 2.95 -1.09
CA ASP A 70 -2.99 4.08 -0.22
C ASP A 70 -3.26 5.39 -0.98
N LEU A 71 -3.40 5.35 -2.31
CA LEU A 71 -3.58 6.54 -3.15
C LEU A 71 -4.75 7.44 -2.68
N ALA A 72 -5.87 6.83 -2.31
CA ALA A 72 -7.04 7.56 -1.84
C ALA A 72 -6.73 8.37 -0.57
N ARG A 73 -5.91 7.81 0.33
CA ARG A 73 -5.50 8.47 1.57
C ARG A 73 -4.54 9.63 1.29
N PHE A 74 -3.62 9.50 0.34
CA PHE A 74 -2.78 10.63 -0.11
C PHE A 74 -3.62 11.78 -0.67
N TYR A 75 -4.57 11.46 -1.55
CA TYR A 75 -5.47 12.46 -2.11
C TYR A 75 -6.27 13.17 -1.02
N LEU A 76 -6.83 12.42 -0.08
CA LEU A 76 -7.61 12.96 1.03
C LEU A 76 -6.77 13.84 1.96
N LEU A 77 -5.54 13.43 2.28
CA LEU A 77 -4.60 14.28 3.04
C LEU A 77 -4.28 15.58 2.30
N ALA A 78 -4.10 15.52 0.98
CA ALA A 78 -3.84 16.71 0.17
C ALA A 78 -5.03 17.67 0.12
N ARG A 79 -6.26 17.16 0.26
CA ARG A 79 -7.49 17.97 0.38
C ARG A 79 -7.75 18.44 1.81
N ALA A 80 -7.32 17.70 2.82
CA ALA A 80 -7.52 18.07 4.22
C ALA A 80 -6.85 19.42 4.57
N GLY A 81 -5.76 19.77 3.89
CA GLY A 81 -5.10 21.07 4.05
C GLY A 81 -6.01 22.29 3.78
N ASP A 82 -7.10 22.10 3.04
CA ASP A 82 -8.10 23.15 2.76
C ASP A 82 -9.08 23.36 3.93
N TYR A 83 -9.01 22.54 4.99
CA TYR A 83 -9.92 22.54 6.15
C TYR A 83 -9.13 22.61 7.47
N PRO A 84 -8.66 23.80 7.91
CA PRO A 84 -7.82 23.94 9.09
C PRO A 84 -8.43 23.38 10.37
N GLU A 85 -9.74 23.49 10.54
CA GLU A 85 -10.48 22.94 11.67
C GLU A 85 -10.44 21.41 11.72
N LEU A 86 -10.43 20.74 10.55
CA LEU A 86 -10.29 19.29 10.47
C LEU A 86 -8.87 18.87 10.81
N VAL A 87 -7.87 19.59 10.29
CA VAL A 87 -6.45 19.30 10.54
C VAL A 87 -6.05 19.55 12.00
N ALA A 88 -6.73 20.46 12.69
CA ALA A 88 -6.55 20.73 14.11
C ALA A 88 -7.02 19.57 15.02
N ASP A 89 -7.81 18.62 14.50
CA ASP A 89 -8.26 17.42 15.22
C ASP A 89 -7.80 16.14 14.49
N PRO A 90 -6.60 15.61 14.84
CA PRO A 90 -6.04 14.43 14.18
C PRO A 90 -6.92 13.17 14.23
N ALA A 91 -7.71 13.00 15.29
CA ALA A 91 -8.59 11.83 15.42
C ALA A 91 -9.77 11.92 14.45
N THR A 92 -10.39 13.10 14.36
CA THR A 92 -11.46 13.36 13.38
C THR A 92 -10.92 13.32 11.95
N LEU A 93 -9.74 13.89 11.69
CA LEU A 93 -9.07 13.80 10.40
C LEU A 93 -8.90 12.34 9.96
N ALA A 94 -8.34 11.50 10.84
CA ALA A 94 -8.12 10.09 10.54
C ALA A 94 -9.42 9.33 10.28
N ALA A 95 -10.45 9.60 11.09
CA ALA A 95 -11.77 9.01 10.91
C ALA A 95 -12.38 9.36 9.55
N VAL A 96 -12.34 10.64 9.17
CA VAL A 96 -12.83 11.13 7.88
C VAL A 96 -12.07 10.50 6.71
N ILE A 97 -10.74 10.41 6.81
CA ILE A 97 -9.92 9.77 5.77
C ILE A 97 -10.33 8.31 5.61
N ASN A 98 -10.46 7.56 6.70
CA ASN A 98 -10.82 6.14 6.66
C ASN A 98 -12.23 5.89 6.13
N ASP A 99 -13.19 6.76 6.44
CA ASP A 99 -14.57 6.66 5.95
C ASP A 99 -14.67 6.98 4.45
N LEU A 100 -13.84 7.91 3.95
CA LEU A 100 -13.88 8.36 2.57
C LEU A 100 -12.94 7.59 1.63
N ARG A 101 -11.95 6.85 2.15
CA ARG A 101 -10.89 6.22 1.33
C ARG A 101 -11.44 5.30 0.23
N GLU A 102 -12.53 4.58 0.49
CA GLU A 102 -13.10 3.61 -0.46
C GLU A 102 -13.84 4.28 -1.63
N PRO A 103 -14.88 5.11 -1.38
CA PRO A 103 -15.58 5.77 -2.48
C PRO A 103 -14.71 6.80 -3.23
N VAL A 104 -13.62 7.28 -2.61
CA VAL A 104 -12.62 8.12 -3.28
C VAL A 104 -11.64 7.27 -4.08
N GLY A 105 -11.19 6.14 -3.52
CA GLY A 105 -10.27 5.21 -4.17
C GLY A 105 -10.85 4.64 -5.47
N GLU A 106 -12.10 4.19 -5.46
CA GLU A 106 -12.79 3.73 -6.67
C GLU A 106 -12.70 4.76 -7.80
N ARG A 107 -13.09 6.01 -7.51
CA ARG A 107 -13.10 7.09 -8.51
C ARG A 107 -11.71 7.48 -8.98
N LEU A 108 -10.72 7.51 -8.09
CA LEU A 108 -9.34 7.86 -8.43
C LEU A 108 -8.70 6.79 -9.31
N LEU A 109 -8.87 5.52 -8.96
CA LEU A 109 -8.32 4.40 -9.72
C LEU A 109 -8.95 4.31 -11.12
N ASP A 110 -10.25 4.60 -11.24
CA ASP A 110 -10.93 4.72 -12.54
C ASP A 110 -10.36 5.86 -13.38
N GLN A 111 -10.12 7.04 -12.77
CA GLN A 111 -9.53 8.19 -13.48
C GLN A 111 -8.09 7.95 -13.94
N LEU A 112 -7.33 7.12 -13.21
CA LEU A 112 -5.97 6.73 -13.59
C LEU A 112 -5.92 5.74 -14.76
N GLY A 113 -7.06 5.20 -15.21
CA GLY A 113 -7.12 4.29 -16.36
C GLY A 113 -6.44 2.94 -16.09
N LEU A 114 -6.42 2.49 -14.84
CA LEU A 114 -5.89 1.19 -14.45
C LEU A 114 -6.77 0.05 -15.00
N SER A 115 -6.19 -1.14 -15.15
CA SER A 115 -7.00 -2.31 -15.48
C SER A 115 -7.96 -2.63 -14.34
N GLU A 116 -9.16 -3.08 -14.69
CA GLU A 116 -10.19 -3.54 -13.75
C GLU A 116 -9.63 -4.56 -12.75
N SER A 117 -8.81 -5.51 -13.22
CA SER A 117 -8.15 -6.50 -12.36
C SER A 117 -7.31 -5.89 -11.24
N LEU A 118 -6.58 -4.82 -11.53
CA LEU A 118 -5.67 -4.17 -10.59
C LEU A 118 -6.43 -3.25 -9.64
N ARG A 119 -7.41 -2.51 -10.16
CA ARG A 119 -8.30 -1.70 -9.33
C ARG A 119 -9.02 -2.56 -8.30
N ASP A 120 -9.64 -3.65 -8.75
CA ASP A 120 -10.40 -4.54 -7.88
C ASP A 120 -9.47 -5.22 -6.86
N ALA A 121 -8.24 -5.55 -7.24
CA ALA A 121 -7.24 -6.07 -6.32
C ALA A 121 -6.85 -5.07 -5.22
N VAL A 122 -6.67 -3.79 -5.57
CA VAL A 122 -6.35 -2.74 -4.58
C VAL A 122 -7.54 -2.52 -3.62
N LEU A 123 -8.76 -2.47 -4.15
CA LEU A 123 -9.97 -2.27 -3.34
C LEU A 123 -10.26 -3.45 -2.43
N ALA A 124 -10.02 -4.68 -2.89
CA ALA A 124 -10.26 -5.91 -2.14
C ALA A 124 -9.15 -6.26 -1.13
N ALA A 125 -7.97 -5.63 -1.21
CA ALA A 125 -6.82 -5.86 -0.30
C ALA A 125 -7.06 -5.47 1.17
N ARG A 126 -8.31 -5.21 1.56
CA ARG A 126 -8.73 -4.82 2.92
C ARG A 126 -9.12 -5.99 3.79
N SER A 127 -9.47 -7.11 3.17
CA SER A 127 -9.89 -8.34 3.84
C SER A 127 -9.07 -9.50 3.32
N TYR A 128 -8.67 -10.38 4.23
CA TYR A 128 -7.96 -11.59 3.87
C TYR A 128 -8.94 -12.71 3.47
N GLY A 129 -8.75 -13.28 2.29
CA GLY A 129 -9.53 -14.39 1.72
C GLY A 129 -9.23 -15.76 2.34
N GLY A 130 -8.19 -15.89 3.18
CA GLY A 130 -7.96 -17.08 4.01
C GLY A 130 -6.98 -18.12 3.46
N SER A 131 -6.45 -17.97 2.24
CA SER A 131 -5.54 -18.96 1.62
C SER A 131 -4.06 -18.63 1.78
N MET A 132 -3.25 -19.58 2.27
CA MET A 132 -1.78 -19.52 2.27
C MET A 132 -1.17 -20.63 1.39
N PRO A 133 -0.18 -20.32 0.52
CA PRO A 133 0.28 -18.97 0.17
C PRO A 133 -0.83 -18.15 -0.53
N PRO A 134 -0.75 -16.81 -0.56
CA PRO A 134 -1.74 -15.99 -1.23
C PRO A 134 -1.87 -16.35 -2.71
N GLU A 135 -3.08 -16.70 -3.15
CA GLU A 135 -3.35 -17.06 -4.54
C GLU A 135 -3.80 -15.86 -5.37
N THR A 136 -4.25 -14.79 -4.69
CA THR A 136 -4.78 -13.58 -5.30
C THR A 136 -3.93 -12.36 -4.95
N LEU A 137 -3.93 -11.38 -5.86
CA LEU A 137 -3.27 -10.10 -5.64
C LEU A 137 -3.79 -9.35 -4.39
N PRO A 138 -5.12 -9.26 -4.14
CA PRO A 138 -5.62 -8.64 -2.90
C PRO A 138 -5.15 -9.34 -1.63
N ASP A 139 -5.15 -10.68 -1.58
CA ASP A 139 -4.66 -11.41 -0.40
C ASP A 139 -3.17 -11.18 -0.16
N LEU A 140 -2.39 -11.15 -1.24
CA LEU A 140 -0.97 -10.86 -1.16
C LEU A 140 -0.70 -9.44 -0.64
N LEU A 141 -1.45 -8.45 -1.12
CA LEU A 141 -1.34 -7.07 -0.64
C LEU A 141 -1.78 -6.93 0.83
N PHE A 142 -2.87 -7.59 1.21
CA PHE A 142 -3.31 -7.64 2.60
C PHE A 142 -2.17 -8.19 3.50
N VAL A 143 -1.59 -9.32 3.11
CA VAL A 143 -0.49 -9.97 3.84
C VAL A 143 0.74 -9.06 3.89
N ALA A 144 1.13 -8.43 2.78
CA ALA A 144 2.22 -7.45 2.76
C ALA A 144 1.96 -6.26 3.69
N GLY A 145 0.73 -5.72 3.70
CA GLY A 145 0.29 -4.64 4.59
C GLY A 145 0.36 -4.99 6.07
N ALA A 146 -0.02 -6.23 6.41
CA ALA A 146 0.00 -6.76 7.79
C ALA A 146 1.41 -7.09 8.30
N LEU A 147 2.35 -7.38 7.40
CA LEU A 147 3.75 -7.68 7.72
C LEU A 147 4.64 -6.43 7.70
N SER A 148 4.10 -5.31 7.23
CA SER A 148 4.85 -4.07 7.16
C SER A 148 5.24 -3.60 8.56
N LEU A 149 6.54 -3.40 8.77
CA LEU A 149 7.11 -2.83 10.00
C LEU A 149 6.82 -1.34 10.15
N ARG A 150 6.27 -0.72 9.10
CA ARG A 150 5.82 0.67 9.11
C ARG A 150 4.33 0.69 9.49
N PRO A 151 3.98 1.13 10.72
CA PRO A 151 2.59 1.21 11.14
C PRO A 151 1.80 2.14 10.22
N ASP A 152 0.50 1.90 10.07
CA ASP A 152 -0.37 2.80 9.32
C ASP A 152 -0.58 4.09 10.14
N PRO A 153 -0.11 5.26 9.67
CA PRO A 153 -0.14 6.50 10.44
C PRO A 153 -1.56 7.07 10.58
N ILE A 154 -2.49 6.69 9.69
CA ILE A 154 -3.87 7.13 9.74
C ILE A 154 -4.65 6.24 10.70
N ASP A 155 -4.51 4.92 10.57
CA ASP A 155 -5.20 3.98 11.46
C ASP A 155 -4.72 4.11 12.92
N ALA A 156 -3.46 4.51 13.14
CA ALA A 156 -2.94 4.80 14.48
C ALA A 156 -3.65 5.98 15.18
N LEU A 157 -4.32 6.84 14.43
CA LEU A 157 -5.04 8.02 14.93
C LEU A 157 -6.57 7.82 14.99
N ASP A 158 -7.10 6.80 14.31
CA ASP A 158 -8.53 6.48 14.33
C ASP A 158 -8.86 5.47 15.44
N THR A 159 -9.39 5.95 16.56
CA THR A 159 -9.72 5.10 17.72
C THR A 159 -10.81 4.05 17.45
N ARG A 160 -11.55 4.18 16.34
CA ARG A 160 -12.56 3.20 15.90
C ARG A 160 -11.91 2.01 15.21
N VAL A 161 -10.72 2.21 14.63
CA VAL A 161 -9.89 1.13 14.12
C VAL A 161 -9.32 0.45 15.35
N LEU A 162 -9.92 -0.68 15.73
CA LEU A 162 -9.20 -1.62 16.57
C LEU A 162 -7.87 -1.88 15.86
N ALA A 163 -6.75 -1.77 16.58
CA ALA A 163 -5.46 -2.24 16.12
C ALA A 163 -5.50 -3.79 15.98
N LEU A 164 -6.35 -4.27 15.07
CA LEU A 164 -6.21 -5.55 14.39
C LEU A 164 -4.89 -5.56 13.60
N ALA A 165 -4.32 -4.38 13.36
CA ALA A 165 -3.02 -4.18 12.76
C ALA A 165 -1.92 -4.88 13.58
N ASN A 166 -1.37 -5.93 12.95
CA ASN A 166 -0.07 -6.57 13.19
C ASN A 166 -0.02 -7.87 14.02
N SER A 167 -1.13 -8.46 14.44
CA SER A 167 -1.09 -9.86 14.88
C SER A 167 -1.53 -10.77 13.74
N ALA A 168 -0.55 -11.16 12.91
CA ALA A 168 -0.66 -12.34 12.06
C ALA A 168 -1.12 -13.60 12.83
N VAL A 169 -1.04 -13.57 14.17
CA VAL A 169 -1.64 -14.48 15.15
C VAL A 169 -3.16 -14.68 14.98
N THR A 170 -3.92 -13.69 14.51
CA THR A 170 -5.40 -13.82 14.38
C THR A 170 -5.84 -14.46 13.07
N LEU A 171 -4.97 -14.56 12.06
CA LEU A 171 -5.35 -14.99 10.71
C LEU A 171 -4.90 -16.40 10.34
N GLY A 172 -4.33 -17.16 11.28
CA GLY A 172 -3.84 -18.52 11.02
C GLY A 172 -2.73 -18.57 9.96
N LEU A 173 -2.05 -17.44 9.73
CA LEU A 173 -0.92 -17.35 8.83
C LEU A 173 0.17 -18.29 9.36
N ASP A 174 0.84 -19.03 8.49
CA ASP A 174 2.13 -19.66 8.82
C ASP A 174 3.19 -18.55 8.96
N GLN A 175 3.00 -17.77 10.00
CA GLN A 175 3.70 -16.53 10.32
C GLN A 175 5.19 -16.81 10.47
N ARG A 176 5.55 -18.04 10.85
CA ARG A 176 6.93 -18.48 10.95
C ARG A 176 7.58 -18.50 9.58
N THR A 177 7.03 -19.20 8.59
CA THR A 177 7.61 -19.25 7.24
C THR A 177 7.67 -17.86 6.62
N VAL A 178 6.61 -17.06 6.79
CA VAL A 178 6.56 -15.69 6.24
C VAL A 178 7.58 -14.77 6.93
N GLN A 179 7.70 -14.81 8.25
CA GLN A 179 8.67 -14.01 9.00
C GLN A 179 10.11 -14.45 8.75
N GLU A 180 10.38 -15.76 8.69
CA GLU A 180 11.70 -16.29 8.35
C GLU A 180 12.11 -15.84 6.95
N MET A 181 11.16 -15.83 6.01
CA MET A 181 11.41 -15.32 4.66
C MET A 181 11.71 -13.82 4.68
N ILE A 182 10.88 -13.02 5.35
CA ILE A 182 11.08 -11.57 5.44
C ILE A 182 12.42 -11.25 6.09
N ALA A 183 12.75 -11.92 7.19
CA ALA A 183 14.04 -11.78 7.86
C ALA A 183 15.20 -12.13 6.91
N ALA A 184 15.05 -13.20 6.12
CA ALA A 184 16.04 -13.59 5.11
C ALA A 184 16.09 -12.65 3.90
N SER A 185 15.11 -11.77 3.73
CA SER A 185 14.99 -10.85 2.57
C SER A 185 15.03 -9.39 2.96
N GLY A 186 15.43 -9.07 4.20
CA GLY A 186 15.53 -7.69 4.69
C GLY A 186 16.40 -6.82 3.78
N ASP A 187 17.53 -7.35 3.32
CA ASP A 187 18.44 -6.64 2.40
C ASP A 187 17.79 -6.39 1.02
N GLU A 188 17.03 -7.35 0.50
CA GLU A 188 16.32 -7.22 -0.79
C GLU A 188 15.18 -6.20 -0.69
N ILE A 189 14.40 -6.23 0.40
CA ILE A 189 13.34 -5.26 0.70
C ILE A 189 13.94 -3.86 0.83
N TYR A 190 15.03 -3.71 1.58
CA TYR A 190 15.71 -2.43 1.76
C TYR A 190 16.26 -1.89 0.43
N SER A 191 16.86 -2.74 -0.40
CA SER A 191 17.34 -2.34 -1.73
C SER A 191 16.21 -1.89 -2.66
N ILE A 192 15.04 -2.55 -2.60
CA ILE A 192 13.88 -2.15 -3.42
C ILE A 192 13.33 -0.81 -2.94
N VAL A 193 13.17 -0.63 -1.63
CA VAL A 193 12.71 0.65 -1.06
C VAL A 193 13.63 1.80 -1.50
N LEU A 194 14.95 1.63 -1.38
CA LEU A 194 15.91 2.63 -1.85
C LEU A 194 15.76 2.92 -3.35
N ALA A 195 15.57 1.89 -4.18
CA ALA A 195 15.40 2.08 -5.62
C ALA A 195 14.08 2.78 -5.99
N LEU A 196 13.06 2.69 -5.14
CA LEU A 196 11.79 3.41 -5.32
C LEU A 196 11.88 4.87 -4.83
N GLU A 197 12.85 5.19 -3.98
CA GLU A 197 13.05 6.53 -3.41
C GLU A 197 14.00 7.42 -4.24
N THR A 198 14.84 6.83 -5.10
CA THR A 198 15.82 7.52 -5.97
C THR A 198 15.23 8.01 -7.28
#